data_AF-W9G675-F1
#
_entry.id   AF-W9G675-F1
#
_cell.length_a   1.000
_cell.length_b   1.000
_cell.length_c   1.000
_cell.angle_alpha   90.00
_cell.angle_beta   90.00
_cell.angle_gamma   90.00
#
_symmetry.space_group_name_H-M   'P 1'
#
loop_
_entity.id
_entity.type
_entity.pdbx_description
1 polymer ?
#
loop_
_entity_poly.entity_id
_entity_poly.type
_entity_poly.pdbx_seq_one_letter_code
_entity_poly.pdbx_strand_id
1 'polypeptide(L)'
;MTPDPRRLTSTDAQRLIMPTDPWLSCEDCFELTDRFAEELLAHPDTTHLPEMLVHLHACAACAEEAESLIVLLAADVGADPAAALDRLRG
;
A
#
# COMPACT_ATOMS: atom_id res chain seq x y z
N MET A 1 -0.94 23.43 27.70
CA MET A 1 0.36 23.00 27.17
C MET A 1 0.12 22.55 25.75
N THR A 2 0.45 23.39 24.76
CA THR A 2 0.23 23.08 23.35
C THR A 2 1.27 22.05 22.91
N PRO A 3 0.88 20.95 22.24
CA PRO A 3 1.85 19.96 21.79
C PRO A 3 2.86 20.61 20.83
N ASP A 4 4.16 20.34 21.04
CA ASP A 4 5.21 20.71 20.10
C ASP A 4 5.02 19.89 18.82
N PRO A 5 4.81 20.51 17.65
CA PRO A 5 4.60 19.80 16.39
C PRO A 5 5.77 18.90 15.98
N ARG A 6 6.93 19.02 16.64
CA ARG A 6 8.11 18.16 16.40
C ARG A 6 8.18 16.93 17.32
N ARG A 7 7.20 16.69 18.20
CA ARG A 7 7.17 15.49 19.05
C ARG A 7 6.28 14.41 18.44
N LEU A 8 6.88 13.26 18.15
CA LEU A 8 6.15 12.05 17.80
C LEU A 8 5.30 11.60 18.99
N THR A 9 4.05 11.21 18.71
CA THR A 9 3.23 10.49 19.68
C THR A 9 3.73 9.06 19.84
N SER A 10 3.27 8.36 20.89
CA SER A 10 3.54 6.92 21.03
C SER A 10 3.01 6.13 19.83
N THR A 11 1.89 6.56 19.24
CA THR A 11 1.31 5.92 18.05
C THR A 11 2.19 6.14 16.82
N ASP A 12 2.71 7.35 16.62
CA ASP A 12 3.62 7.62 15.50
C ASP A 12 4.92 6.81 15.64
N ALA A 13 5.46 6.72 16.84
CA ALA A 13 6.65 5.91 17.11
C ALA A 13 6.39 4.40 16.85
N GLN A 14 5.21 3.89 17.20
CA GLN A 14 4.84 2.49 16.94
C GLN A 14 4.75 2.18 15.44
N ARG A 15 4.25 3.12 14.63
CA ARG A 15 4.21 2.96 13.16
C ARG A 15 5.59 2.81 12.53
N LEU A 16 6.62 3.44 13.11
CA LEU A 16 8.01 3.37 12.61
C LEU A 16 8.71 2.04 12.93
N ILE A 17 8.19 1.25 13.87
CA ILE A 17 8.76 -0.04 14.30
C ILE A 17 7.83 -1.22 14.02
N MET A 18 6.90 -1.03 13.08
CA MET A 18 5.96 -2.06 12.69
C MET A 18 6.72 -3.31 12.18
N PRO A 19 6.29 -4.53 12.55
CA PRO A 19 6.83 -5.75 11.96
C PRO A 19 6.61 -5.75 10.45
N THR A 20 7.63 -6.10 9.69
CA THR A 20 7.57 -6.15 8.23
C THR A 20 7.67 -7.57 7.68
N ASP A 21 7.41 -8.59 8.50
CA ASP A 21 7.39 -9.99 8.07
C ASP A 21 6.02 -10.40 7.48
N PRO A 22 5.98 -11.11 6.34
CA PRO A 22 7.12 -11.48 5.50
C PRO A 22 7.72 -10.26 4.78
N TRP A 23 9.05 -10.16 4.85
CA TRP A 23 9.79 -9.01 4.34
C TRP A 23 9.86 -8.96 2.81
N LEU A 24 9.69 -7.75 2.27
CA LEU A 24 9.84 -7.43 0.86
C LEU A 24 10.79 -6.23 0.72
N SER A 25 11.77 -6.34 -0.18
CA SER A 25 12.69 -5.23 -0.47
C SER A 25 12.02 -4.16 -1.33
N CYS A 26 12.57 -2.95 -1.38
CA CYS A 26 12.08 -1.91 -2.29
C CYS A 26 12.23 -2.30 -3.77
N GLU A 27 13.27 -3.04 -4.12
CA GLU A 27 13.51 -3.50 -5.50
C GLU A 27 12.47 -4.55 -5.90
N ASP A 28 12.26 -5.56 -5.06
CA ASP A 28 11.22 -6.56 -5.29
C ASP A 28 9.83 -5.93 -5.31
N CYS A 29 9.56 -4.94 -4.44
CA CYS A 29 8.31 -4.18 -4.49
C CYS A 29 8.09 -3.56 -5.87
N PHE A 30 9.08 -2.87 -6.43
CA PHE A 30 8.95 -2.24 -7.74
C PHE A 30 8.75 -3.25 -8.88
N GLU A 31 9.36 -4.43 -8.80
CA GLU A 31 9.11 -5.51 -9.75
C GLU A 31 7.67 -6.07 -9.65
N LEU A 32 7.06 -5.99 -8.46
CA LEU A 32 5.74 -6.55 -8.17
C LEU A 32 4.58 -5.54 -8.29
N THR A 33 4.84 -4.23 -8.15
CA THR A 33 3.78 -3.20 -8.03
C THR A 33 2.80 -3.21 -9.20
N ASP A 34 3.29 -3.33 -10.43
CA ASP A 34 2.43 -3.34 -11.62
C ASP A 34 1.46 -4.54 -11.59
N ARG A 35 2.01 -5.75 -11.40
CA ARG A 35 1.22 -6.97 -11.29
C ARG A 35 0.20 -6.88 -10.15
N PHE A 36 0.65 -6.41 -8.98
CA PHE A 36 -0.22 -6.28 -7.82
C PHE A 36 -1.39 -5.32 -8.08
N ALA A 37 -1.13 -4.16 -8.72
CA ALA A 37 -2.17 -3.19 -9.04
C ALA A 37 -3.18 -3.72 -10.08
N GLU A 38 -2.69 -4.42 -11.12
CA GLU A 38 -3.54 -5.09 -12.11
C GLU A 38 -4.42 -6.17 -11.45
N GLU A 39 -3.83 -7.03 -10.61
CA GLU A 39 -4.54 -8.08 -9.89
C GLU A 39 -5.57 -7.52 -8.92
N LEU A 40 -5.24 -6.45 -8.19
CA LEU A 40 -6.17 -5.82 -7.25
C LEU A 40 -7.38 -5.18 -7.96
N LEU A 41 -7.17 -4.69 -9.19
CA LEU A 41 -8.23 -4.14 -10.02
C LEU A 41 -9.10 -5.25 -10.65
N ALA A 42 -8.47 -6.33 -11.12
CA ALA A 42 -9.13 -7.42 -11.84
C ALA A 42 -9.78 -8.48 -10.92
N HIS A 43 -9.20 -8.69 -9.74
CA HIS A 43 -9.54 -9.78 -8.83
C HIS A 43 -9.77 -9.27 -7.41
N PRO A 44 -10.79 -9.79 -6.71
CA PRO A 44 -11.04 -9.43 -5.31
C PRO A 44 -10.04 -10.04 -4.33
N ASP A 45 -9.12 -10.91 -4.77
CA ASP A 45 -8.25 -11.69 -3.90
C ASP A 45 -6.76 -11.54 -4.23
N THR A 46 -6.11 -10.58 -3.57
CA THR A 46 -4.65 -10.37 -3.57
C THR A 46 -3.95 -11.05 -2.38
N THR A 47 -4.64 -11.93 -1.65
CA THR A 47 -4.09 -12.56 -0.43
C THR A 47 -2.88 -13.46 -0.70
N HIS A 48 -2.59 -13.76 -1.96
CA HIS A 48 -1.48 -14.58 -2.39
C HIS A 48 -0.14 -13.82 -2.49
N LEU A 49 -0.11 -12.49 -2.27
CA LEU A 49 1.10 -11.66 -2.15
C LEU A 49 1.19 -11.02 -0.75
N PRO A 50 1.28 -11.82 0.33
CA PRO A 50 1.25 -11.32 1.70
C PRO A 50 2.39 -10.34 2.02
N GLU A 51 3.57 -10.52 1.42
CA GLU A 51 4.73 -9.64 1.58
C GLU A 51 4.51 -8.24 0.97
N MET A 52 3.77 -8.16 -0.14
CA MET A 52 3.39 -6.88 -0.74
C MET A 52 2.39 -6.13 0.14
N LEU A 53 1.38 -6.82 0.68
CA LEU A 53 0.40 -6.22 1.57
C LEU A 53 1.06 -5.67 2.85
N VAL A 54 1.97 -6.45 3.45
CA VAL A 54 2.73 -6.00 4.63
C VAL A 54 3.59 -4.78 4.28
N HIS A 55 4.27 -4.79 3.13
CA HIS A 55 5.10 -3.68 2.69
C HIS A 55 4.30 -2.38 2.50
N LEU A 56 3.16 -2.45 1.79
CA LEU A 56 2.31 -1.29 1.53
C LEU A 56 1.67 -0.76 2.83
N HIS A 57 1.43 -1.62 3.82
CA HIS A 57 0.96 -1.16 5.13
C HIS A 57 2.07 -0.45 5.94
N ALA A 58 3.33 -0.84 5.76
CA ALA A 58 4.48 -0.28 6.47
C ALA A 58 5.14 0.93 5.76
N CYS A 59 5.00 1.05 4.44
CA CYS A 59 5.64 2.06 3.61
C CYS A 59 4.61 2.99 2.94
N ALA A 60 4.46 4.21 3.48
CA ALA A 60 3.49 5.18 2.98
C ALA A 60 3.74 5.59 1.52
N ALA A 61 5.01 5.75 1.11
CA ALA A 61 5.35 6.11 -0.27
C ALA A 61 4.84 5.04 -1.25
N CYS A 62 5.21 3.77 -1.01
CA CYS A 62 4.79 2.66 -1.87
C CYS A 62 3.27 2.48 -1.91
N ALA A 63 2.57 2.76 -0.80
CA ALA A 63 1.11 2.77 -0.78
C ALA A 63 0.53 3.86 -1.70
N GLU A 64 1.03 5.10 -1.61
CA GLU A 64 0.59 6.21 -2.46
C GLU A 64 0.88 5.94 -3.95
N GLU A 65 2.01 5.30 -4.24
CA GLU A 65 2.39 4.90 -5.59
C GLU A 65 1.44 3.81 -6.13
N ALA A 66 1.12 2.79 -5.33
CA ALA A 66 0.15 1.75 -5.70
C ALA A 66 -1.26 2.34 -5.93
N GLU A 67 -1.73 3.24 -5.06
CA GLU A 67 -3.00 3.94 -5.25
C GLU A 67 -3.06 4.71 -6.57
N SER A 68 -1.98 5.44 -6.89
CA SER A 68 -1.88 6.22 -8.13
C SER A 68 -1.92 5.32 -9.36
N LEU A 69 -1.24 4.18 -9.31
CA LEU A 69 -1.22 3.21 -10.40
C LEU A 69 -2.59 2.56 -10.62
N ILE A 70 -3.30 2.18 -9.55
CA ILE A 70 -4.65 1.62 -9.63
C ILE A 70 -5.61 2.60 -10.32
N VAL A 71 -5.54 3.89 -9.97
CA VAL A 71 -6.37 4.93 -10.61
C VAL A 71 -6.04 5.04 -12.11
N LEU A 72 -4.76 5.01 -12.47
CA LEU A 72 -4.32 5.07 -13.86
C LEU A 72 -4.81 3.86 -14.67
N LEU A 73 -4.62 2.65 -14.15
CA LEU A 73 -5.05 1.40 -14.79
C LEU A 73 -6.57 1.33 -14.93
N ALA A 74 -7.32 1.74 -13.90
CA ALA A 74 -8.78 1.79 -13.95
C ALA A 74 -9.29 2.73 -15.05
N ALA A 75 -8.65 3.88 -15.23
CA ALA A 75 -8.98 4.80 -16.30
C ALA A 75 -8.68 4.21 -17.69
N ASP A 76 -7.58 3.46 -17.84
CA ASP A 76 -7.20 2.82 -19.10
C ASP A 76 -8.22 1.76 -19.55
N VAL A 77 -8.73 0.95 -18.60
CA VAL A 77 -9.68 -0.13 -18.89
C VAL A 77 -11.15 0.26 -18.73
N GLY A 78 -11.44 1.50 -18.33
CA GLY A 78 -12.80 2.00 -18.08
C GLY A 78 -13.49 1.36 -16.87
N ALA A 79 -12.72 0.97 -15.84
CA ALA A 79 -13.21 0.44 -14.58
C ALA A 79 -13.35 1.53 -13.50
N ASP A 80 -14.11 1.24 -12.44
CA ASP A 80 -14.17 2.07 -11.24
C ASP A 80 -13.08 1.64 -10.25
N PRO A 81 -12.13 2.52 -9.87
CA PRO A 81 -11.06 2.17 -8.94
C PRO A 81 -11.53 2.04 -7.48
N ALA A 82 -12.72 2.53 -7.12
CA ALA A 82 -13.16 2.67 -5.72
C ALA A 82 -13.03 1.36 -4.92
N ALA A 83 -13.51 0.25 -5.50
CA ALA A 83 -13.47 -1.04 -4.81
C ALA A 83 -12.03 -1.56 -4.61
N ALA A 84 -11.12 -1.30 -5.56
CA ALA A 84 -9.71 -1.71 -5.44
C ALA A 84 -8.99 -0.87 -4.37
N LEU A 85 -9.24 0.45 -4.35
CA LEU A 85 -8.68 1.36 -3.35
C LEU A 85 -9.17 1.05 -1.93
N ASP A 86 -10.44 0.71 -1.77
CA ASP A 86 -10.99 0.32 -0.47
C ASP A 86 -10.31 -0.96 0.07
N ARG A 87 -9.95 -1.90 -0.82
CA ARG A 87 -9.20 -3.12 -0.44
C ARG A 87 -7.74 -2.84 -0.09
N LEU A 88 -7.10 -1.91 -0.79
CA LEU A 88 -5.71 -1.53 -0.49
C LEU A 88 -5.59 -0.85 0.88
N ARG A 89 -6.61 -0.06 1.27
CA ARG A 89 -6.60 0.74 2.50
C ARG A 89 -7.12 -0.01 3.73
N GLY A 90 -7.82 -1.11 3.53
CA GLY A 90 -8.44 -1.94 4.58
C GLY A 90 -7.47 -2.95 5.18
#